data_AF-A0A6I5N7K8-F1
#
_entry.id   AF-A0A6I5N7K8-F1
#
_cell.length_a   1.000
_cell.length_b   1.000
_cell.length_c   1.000
_cell.angle_alpha   90.00
_cell.angle_beta   90.00
_cell.angle_gamma   90.00
#
_symmetry.space_group_name_H-M   'P 1'
#
loop_
_entity.id
_entity.type
_entity.pdbx_description
1 polymer ?
#
loop_
_entity_poly.entity_id
_entity_poly.type
_entity_poly.pdbx_seq_one_letter_code
_entity_poly.pdbx_strand_id
1 'polypeptide(L)'
;MLNISLDDEAERYLIEILKREEITISDLVKQLLRDRLESSQPKQTILEKMGGIPEHLLTVGDLSDREQRRSVIAERIQARYRESPWGVRHHSMVEKSE
;
A
#
# COMPACT_ATOMS: atom_id res chain seq x y z
N MET A 1 29.06 -10.15 -26.81
CA MET A 1 29.69 -9.14 -25.94
C MET A 1 29.13 -7.79 -26.34
N LEU A 2 28.65 -6.99 -25.39
CA LEU A 2 28.28 -5.60 -25.65
C LEU A 2 29.56 -4.80 -25.93
N ASN A 3 29.59 -4.03 -27.01
CA ASN A 3 30.69 -3.11 -27.31
C ASN A 3 30.21 -1.70 -26.98
N ILE A 4 30.89 -1.02 -26.07
CA ILE A 4 30.55 0.34 -25.62
C ILE A 4 31.73 1.22 -25.99
N SER A 5 31.48 2.26 -26.76
CA SER A 5 32.46 3.31 -27.04
C SER A 5 32.33 4.39 -25.99
N LEU A 6 33.43 4.69 -25.31
CA LEU A 6 33.55 5.80 -24.38
C LEU A 6 34.23 6.97 -25.09
N ASP A 7 33.94 8.20 -24.66
CA ASP A 7 34.71 9.36 -25.09
C ASP A 7 35.99 9.50 -24.25
N ASP A 8 36.91 10.34 -24.72
CA ASP A 8 38.21 10.56 -24.07
C ASP A 8 38.10 11.00 -22.60
N GLU A 9 37.00 11.67 -22.25
CA GLU A 9 36.74 12.15 -20.89
C GLU A 9 36.30 11.00 -19.98
N ALA A 10 35.32 10.22 -20.42
CA ALA A 10 34.83 9.06 -19.69
C ALA A 10 35.90 7.99 -19.50
N GLU A 11 36.80 7.81 -20.48
CA GLU A 11 37.95 6.91 -20.34
C GLU A 11 38.88 7.34 -19.20
N ARG A 12 39.12 8.66 -19.04
CA ARG A 12 39.93 9.18 -17.92
C ARG A 12 39.28 8.88 -16.58
N TYR A 13 37.97 9.11 -16.46
CA TYR A 13 37.23 8.78 -15.24
C TYR A 13 37.29 7.28 -14.93
N LEU A 14 37.11 6.43 -15.93
CA LEU A 14 37.21 4.98 -15.77
C LEU A 14 38.57 4.57 -15.21
N ILE A 15 39.67 5.07 -15.80
CA ILE A 15 41.03 4.77 -15.34
C ILE A 15 41.24 5.22 -13.89
N GLU A 16 40.76 6.41 -13.54
CA GLU A 16 40.92 6.96 -12.20
C GLU A 16 40.14 6.16 -11.14
N ILE A 17 38.90 5.77 -11.44
CA ILE A 17 38.07 4.95 -10.55
C ILE A 17 38.72 3.58 -10.32
N LEU A 18 39.13 2.90 -11.39
CA LEU A 18 39.77 1.58 -11.30
C LEU A 18 41.06 1.63 -10.49
N LYS A 19 41.84 2.71 -10.62
CA LYS A 19 43.08 2.92 -9.86
C LYS A 19 42.81 3.16 -8.37
N ARG A 20 41.74 3.90 -8.04
CA ARG A 20 41.41 4.26 -6.66
C ARG A 20 40.79 3.11 -5.88
N GLU A 21 39.92 2.35 -6.52
CA GLU A 21 39.11 1.32 -5.86
C GLU A 21 39.70 -0.09 -6.01
N GLU A 22 40.75 -0.25 -6.83
CA GLU A 22 41.41 -1.54 -7.11
C GLU A 22 40.43 -2.63 -7.59
N ILE A 23 39.38 -2.23 -8.31
CA ILE A 23 38.33 -3.10 -8.84
C ILE A 23 38.52 -3.39 -10.33
N THR A 24 37.83 -4.43 -10.82
CA THR A 24 37.78 -4.74 -12.25
C THR A 24 36.70 -3.92 -12.96
N ILE A 25 36.87 -3.69 -14.27
CA ILE A 25 35.86 -3.03 -15.11
C ILE A 25 34.51 -3.77 -15.03
N SER A 26 34.53 -5.10 -15.02
CA SER A 26 33.32 -5.93 -14.96
C SER A 26 32.53 -5.67 -13.68
N ASP A 27 33.22 -5.56 -12.54
CA ASP A 27 32.55 -5.36 -11.26
C ASP A 27 32.06 -3.92 -11.09
N LEU A 28 32.83 -2.94 -11.57
CA LEU A 28 32.39 -1.55 -11.66
C LEU A 28 31.10 -1.42 -12.48
N VAL A 29 31.05 -2.04 -13.65
CA VAL A 29 29.86 -2.01 -14.53
C VAL A 29 28.67 -2.67 -13.84
N LYS A 30 28.83 -3.81 -13.17
CA LYS A 30 27.74 -4.47 -12.42
C LYS A 30 27.20 -3.56 -11.31
N GLN A 31 28.08 -2.88 -10.58
CA GLN A 31 27.70 -1.99 -9.50
C GLN A 31 26.96 -0.76 -10.04
N LEU A 32 27.51 -0.10 -11.06
CA LEU A 32 26.86 1.05 -11.70
C LEU A 32 25.49 0.71 -12.28
N LEU A 33 25.33 -0.46 -12.90
CA LEU A 33 24.03 -0.91 -13.42
C LEU A 33 23.04 -1.17 -12.29
N ARG A 34 23.47 -1.80 -11.20
CA ARG A 34 22.64 -2.01 -10.00
C ARG A 34 22.20 -0.66 -9.42
N ASP A 35 23.15 0.22 -9.14
CA ASP A 35 22.88 1.53 -8.53
C ASP A 35 21.98 2.38 -9.42
N ARG A 36 22.19 2.33 -10.75
CA ARG A 36 21.33 3.04 -11.71
C ARG A 36 19.93 2.46 -11.75
N LEU A 37 19.78 1.13 -11.68
CA LEU A 37 18.47 0.50 -11.64
C LEU A 37 17.71 0.84 -10.34
N GLU A 38 18.40 0.80 -9.20
CA GLU A 38 17.82 1.12 -7.89
C GLU A 38 17.47 2.60 -7.76
N SER A 39 18.32 3.50 -8.28
CA SER A 39 18.06 4.95 -8.28
C SER A 39 17.01 5.38 -9.31
N SER A 40 16.90 4.66 -10.42
CA SER A 40 15.92 4.96 -11.47
C SER A 40 14.52 4.45 -11.13
N GLN A 41 14.38 3.53 -10.17
CA GLN A 41 13.06 3.12 -9.70
C GLN A 41 12.46 4.26 -8.87
N PRO A 42 11.26 4.76 -9.22
CA PRO A 42 10.57 5.71 -8.36
C PRO A 42 10.44 5.05 -6.99
N LYS A 43 11.00 5.70 -5.96
CA LYS A 43 10.85 5.22 -4.59
C LYS A 43 9.36 5.17 -4.30
N GLN A 44 8.81 3.96 -4.18
CA GLN A 44 7.42 3.80 -3.82
C GLN A 44 7.17 4.56 -2.52
N THR A 45 6.26 5.52 -2.57
CA THR A 45 5.74 6.21 -1.40
C THR A 45 5.17 5.20 -0.43
N ILE A 46 5.08 5.57 0.85
CA ILE A 46 4.47 4.70 1.88
C ILE A 46 3.05 4.29 1.43
N LEU A 47 2.31 5.20 0.79
CA LEU A 47 0.99 4.94 0.23
C LEU A 47 1.02 3.86 -0.86
N GLU A 48 1.93 3.97 -1.84
CA GLU A 48 2.07 2.96 -2.90
C GLU A 48 2.48 1.60 -2.33
N LYS A 49 3.36 1.56 -1.32
CA LYS A 49 3.71 0.32 -0.60
C LYS A 49 2.52 -0.29 0.14
N MET A 50 1.58 0.54 0.58
CA MET A 50 0.33 0.12 1.24
C MET A 50 -0.79 -0.24 0.26
N GLY A 51 -0.54 -0.22 -1.06
CA GLY A 51 -1.53 -0.52 -2.09
C GLY A 51 -2.25 0.69 -2.68
N GLY A 52 -1.72 1.91 -2.48
CA GLY A 52 -2.24 3.15 -3.05
C GLY A 52 -3.00 4.03 -2.05
N ILE A 53 -3.66 5.07 -2.55
CA ILE A 53 -4.57 5.91 -1.75
C ILE A 53 -5.84 5.09 -1.52
N PRO A 54 -6.26 4.86 -0.26
CA PRO A 54 -7.48 4.09 -0.01
C PRO A 54 -8.68 4.81 -0.59
N GLU A 55 -9.47 4.10 -1.42
CA GLU A 55 -10.64 4.65 -2.12
C GLU A 55 -11.70 5.24 -1.17
N HIS A 56 -11.65 4.85 0.10
CA HIS A 56 -12.56 5.28 1.16
C HIS A 56 -11.84 5.96 2.34
N LEU A 57 -10.65 6.53 2.12
CA LEU A 57 -9.97 7.27 3.19
C LEU A 57 -10.70 8.60 3.45
N LEU A 58 -11.60 8.60 4.43
CA LEU A 58 -12.37 9.76 4.88
C LEU A 58 -13.29 10.38 3.81
N THR A 59 -13.60 9.64 2.75
CA THR A 59 -14.55 10.09 1.74
C THR A 59 -15.97 9.86 2.26
N VAL A 60 -16.69 10.98 2.37
CA VAL A 60 -18.12 11.20 2.62
C VAL A 60 -18.68 10.94 4.02
N GLY A 61 -18.85 12.07 4.74
CA GLY A 61 -19.83 12.27 5.80
C GLY A 61 -19.39 11.71 7.15
N ASP A 62 -19.10 12.59 8.09
CA ASP A 62 -19.31 12.36 9.53
C ASP A 62 -18.99 10.94 10.04
N LEU A 63 -17.89 10.31 9.60
CA LEU A 63 -17.46 9.01 10.13
C LEU A 63 -16.92 9.13 11.58
N SER A 64 -16.70 10.36 12.05
CA SER A 64 -16.58 10.67 13.48
C SER A 64 -17.91 10.48 14.21
N ASP A 65 -19.02 10.68 13.51
CA ASP A 65 -20.33 10.79 14.10
C ASP A 65 -20.82 9.40 14.52
N ARG A 66 -20.87 9.27 15.84
CA ARG A 66 -21.33 8.09 16.54
C ARG A 66 -22.72 7.67 16.06
N GLU A 67 -23.52 8.61 15.58
CA GLU A 67 -24.87 8.42 15.07
C GLU A 67 -24.90 7.50 13.82
N GLN A 68 -24.10 7.78 12.79
CA GLN A 68 -24.05 6.97 11.57
C GLN A 68 -23.50 5.57 11.84
N ARG A 69 -22.49 5.44 12.72
CA ARG A 69 -22.00 4.11 13.12
C ARG A 69 -23.06 3.31 13.87
N ARG A 70 -23.84 3.95 14.73
CA ARG A 70 -24.93 3.30 15.46
C ARG A 70 -26.04 2.81 14.52
N SER A 71 -26.41 3.59 13.50
CA SER A 71 -27.48 3.20 12.58
C SER A 71 -27.10 1.98 11.74
N VAL A 72 -25.90 1.96 11.14
CA VAL A 72 -25.40 0.83 10.35
C VAL A 72 -25.26 -0.44 11.18
N ILE A 73 -24.77 -0.33 12.42
CA ILE A 73 -24.66 -1.48 13.33
C ILE A 73 -26.04 -2.00 13.73
N ALA A 74 -26.99 -1.12 14.05
CA ALA A 74 -28.34 -1.50 14.42
C ALA A 74 -29.06 -2.24 13.29
N GLU A 75 -28.94 -1.75 12.06
CA GLU A 75 -29.52 -2.38 10.87
C GLU A 75 -28.96 -3.78 10.64
N ARG A 76 -27.64 -3.94 10.75
CA ARG A 76 -26.96 -5.24 10.58
C ARG A 76 -27.33 -6.24 11.67
N ILE A 77 -27.53 -5.78 12.92
CA ILE A 77 -28.03 -6.63 14.01
C ILE A 77 -29.47 -7.07 13.72
N GLN A 78 -30.35 -6.16 13.29
CA GLN A 78 -31.73 -6.50 12.92
C GLN A 78 -31.81 -7.49 11.77
N ALA A 79 -31.02 -7.30 10.70
CA ALA A 79 -30.97 -8.22 9.59
C ALA A 79 -30.58 -9.63 10.04
N ARG A 80 -29.57 -9.75 10.92
CA ARG A 80 -29.18 -11.03 11.52
C ARG A 80 -30.28 -11.66 12.37
N TYR A 81 -31.07 -10.87 13.10
CA TYR A 81 -32.23 -11.40 13.83
C TYR A 81 -33.35 -11.88 12.90
N ARG A 82 -33.55 -11.24 11.75
CA ARG A 82 -34.52 -11.68 10.73
C ARG A 82 -34.07 -12.95 10.00
N GLU A 83 -32.77 -13.11 9.77
CA GLU A 83 -32.19 -14.26 9.06
C GLU A 83 -31.91 -15.45 9.97
N SER A 84 -31.85 -15.27 11.30
CA SER A 84 -31.58 -16.36 12.24
C SER A 84 -32.86 -17.16 12.54
N PRO A 85 -32.87 -18.50 12.32
CA PRO A 85 -34.06 -19.34 12.53
C PRO A 85 -34.51 -19.46 14.00
N TRP A 86 -33.71 -18.93 14.94
CA TRP A 86 -33.96 -19.05 16.38
C TRP A 86 -34.37 -17.72 17.05
N GLY A 87 -34.72 -16.70 16.25
CA GLY A 87 -34.95 -15.32 16.71
C GLY A 87 -36.38 -14.93 17.11
N VAL A 88 -37.26 -15.87 17.47
CA VAL A 88 -38.61 -15.51 17.97
C VAL A 88 -38.93 -16.29 19.23
N ARG A 89 -38.54 -15.78 20.41
CA ARG A 89 -39.30 -15.99 21.65
C ARG A 89 -39.17 -14.75 22.54
N HIS A 90 -40.32 -14.27 23.00
CA HIS A 90 -40.58 -13.19 23.96
C HIS A 90 -40.66 -11.77 23.39
N HIS A 91 -41.85 -11.39 22.91
CA HIS A 91 -42.72 -10.45 23.65
C HIS A 91 -44.14 -10.49 23.05
N SER A 92 -44.94 -11.46 23.52
CA SER A 92 -46.40 -11.44 23.37
C SER A 92 -46.98 -11.66 24.76
N MET A 93 -47.14 -10.57 25.52
CA MET A 93 -48.06 -10.43 26.65
C MET A 93 -47.77 -9.09 27.35
N VAL A 94 -48.43 -8.01 26.91
CA VAL A 94 -49.12 -7.06 27.81
C VAL A 94 -50.22 -6.39 26.98
N GLU A 95 -51.32 -7.10 26.78
CA GLU A 95 -52.63 -6.46 26.65
C GLU A 95 -53.64 -7.33 27.41
N LYS A 96 -54.45 -6.63 28.22
CA LYS A 96 -55.63 -7.06 29.00
C LYS A 96 -55.43 -7.16 30.51
N SER A 97 -55.84 -6.10 31.20
CA SER A 97 -56.64 -6.06 32.43
C SER A 97 -57.08 -4.59 32.56
N GLU A 98 -58.26 -4.26 32.03
CA GLU A 98 -59.44 -3.80 32.81
C GLU A 98 -59.34 -2.36 33.33
#